data_AF-A0A371CT22-F1
#
_entry.id   AF-A0A371CT22-F1
#
_cell.length_a   1.000
_cell.length_b   1.000
_cell.length_c   1.000
_cell.angle_alpha   90.00
_cell.angle_beta   90.00
_cell.angle_gamma   90.00
#
_symmetry.space_group_name_H-M   'P 1'
#
loop_
_entity.id
_entity.type
_entity.pdbx_description
1 polymer ?
#
loop_
_entity_poly.entity_id
_entity_poly.type
_entity_poly.pdbx_seq_one_letter_code
_entity_poly.pdbx_strand_id
1 'polypeptide(L)'
;MDTLPDLSRLLAEYPVVANFLSLIVMPGLDLERRRVYRELARQIAAPDIVLQLVPHRAIEPLYELSNTTADNEWLQVLCPAFGRVLQVHRLEVTWYLPPELAQLASWLADRTATVYNRLANHDPAPVASITEEPWQMTGTCYGLPAVRTRRVYPKLQHDNTPTDTEAEQMGDCNKFFKTYSRNKLAGGILVLWCTHSICLGFHTIPIAEGRNDVFSAIYTRFPQAPDVVVYDFACQLAPYSLVREARYFANTRFLIDEFHARDHSKCGQACFASNVMQYDERIRAVNTSAGECGNQGIGRIRKSVSYMNYEHAVLYTKAFMDVWNRMVARRIARQQGV
;
A
#
# COMPACT_ATOMS: atom_id res chain seq x y z
N MET A 1 35.00 25.35 -2.15
CA MET A 1 33.82 25.50 -3.03
C MET A 1 33.50 24.10 -3.50
N ASP A 2 32.54 23.45 -2.85
CA ASP A 2 32.07 22.14 -3.31
C ASP A 2 31.45 22.34 -4.69
N THR A 3 31.97 21.65 -5.69
CA THR A 3 31.44 21.69 -7.06
C THR A 3 30.01 21.20 -7.04
N LEU A 4 29.08 22.06 -7.45
CA LEU A 4 27.68 21.71 -7.60
C LEU A 4 27.54 20.50 -8.53
N PRO A 5 26.63 19.56 -8.26
CA PRO A 5 26.38 18.43 -9.14
C PRO A 5 25.93 18.92 -10.53
N ASP A 6 26.45 18.30 -11.60
CA ASP A 6 26.03 18.58 -12.97
C ASP A 6 24.59 18.11 -13.19
N LEU A 7 23.68 19.08 -13.36
CA LEU A 7 22.25 18.84 -13.61
C LEU A 7 21.88 18.91 -15.10
N SER A 8 22.85 19.09 -16.02
CA SER A 8 22.59 19.35 -17.45
C SER A 8 21.65 18.33 -18.11
N ARG A 9 21.91 17.03 -17.89
CA ARG A 9 21.06 15.95 -18.41
C ARG A 9 19.67 15.95 -17.78
N LEU A 10 19.58 16.18 -16.47
CA LEU A 10 18.29 16.24 -15.78
C LEU A 10 17.48 17.45 -16.24
N LEU A 11 18.13 18.59 -16.49
CA LEU A 11 17.50 19.79 -17.02
C LEU A 11 16.93 19.55 -18.42
N ALA A 12 17.63 18.77 -19.25
CA ALA A 12 17.19 18.40 -20.60
C ALA A 12 16.01 17.43 -20.59
N GLU A 13 16.03 16.41 -19.73
CA GLU A 13 15.00 15.36 -19.71
C GLU A 13 13.80 15.69 -18.79
N TYR A 14 14.06 16.39 -17.68
CA TYR A 14 13.11 16.68 -16.60
C TYR A 14 13.28 18.11 -16.05
N PRO A 15 13.05 19.16 -16.87
CA PRO A 15 13.34 20.55 -16.50
C PRO A 15 12.65 20.99 -15.21
N VAL A 16 11.39 20.58 -14.98
CA VAL A 16 10.65 20.92 -13.74
C VAL A 16 11.31 20.33 -12.49
N VAL A 17 11.74 19.07 -12.57
CA VAL A 17 12.42 18.41 -11.45
C VAL A 17 13.79 19.04 -11.22
N ALA A 18 14.53 19.36 -12.29
CA ALA A 18 15.82 20.03 -12.19
C ALA A 18 15.69 21.41 -11.52
N ASN A 19 14.69 22.22 -11.91
CA ASN A 19 14.42 23.52 -11.30
C ASN A 19 14.07 23.41 -9.81
N PHE A 20 13.26 22.42 -9.44
CA PHE A 20 13.00 22.12 -8.03
C PHE A 20 14.28 21.73 -7.27
N LEU A 21 15.13 20.87 -7.84
CA LEU A 21 16.38 20.49 -7.20
C LEU A 21 17.31 21.68 -7.02
N SER A 22 17.34 22.63 -7.96
CA SER A 22 18.11 23.87 -7.82
C SER A 22 17.75 24.63 -6.54
N LEU A 23 16.47 24.69 -6.14
CA LEU A 23 16.06 25.32 -4.88
C LEU A 23 16.78 24.73 -3.66
N ILE A 24 17.04 23.43 -3.66
CA ILE A 24 17.70 22.72 -2.54
C ILE A 24 19.15 23.18 -2.38
N VAL A 25 19.81 23.52 -3.49
CA VAL A 25 21.23 23.85 -3.55
C VAL A 25 21.48 25.36 -3.48
N MET A 26 20.43 26.18 -3.61
CA MET A 26 20.55 27.64 -3.50
C MET A 26 21.09 28.06 -2.12
N PRO A 27 22.06 28.99 -2.08
CA PRO A 27 22.50 29.61 -0.83
C PRO A 27 21.34 30.42 -0.23
N GLY A 28 21.18 30.37 1.10
CA GLY A 28 20.15 31.11 1.82
C GLY A 28 18.86 30.34 2.11
N LEU A 29 18.66 29.14 1.55
CA LEU A 29 17.55 28.28 1.99
C LEU A 29 17.79 27.81 3.43
N ASP A 30 16.81 28.03 4.31
CA ASP A 30 16.89 27.60 5.71
C ASP A 30 16.97 26.07 5.82
N LEU A 31 17.42 25.62 7.00
CA LEU A 31 17.72 24.21 7.24
C LEU A 31 16.47 23.32 7.14
N GLU A 32 15.31 23.81 7.58
CA GLU A 32 14.09 23.00 7.63
C GLU A 32 13.48 22.85 6.24
N ARG A 33 13.41 23.92 5.44
CA ARG A 33 13.00 23.81 4.02
C ARG A 33 13.93 22.89 3.24
N ARG A 34 15.24 23.04 3.43
CA ARG A 34 16.23 22.18 2.77
C ARG A 34 16.00 20.71 3.12
N ARG A 35 15.70 20.40 4.38
CA ARG A 35 15.39 19.04 4.84
C ARG A 35 14.12 18.50 4.16
N VAL A 36 13.04 19.26 4.18
CA VAL A 36 11.74 18.85 3.62
C VAL A 36 11.82 18.68 2.10
N TYR A 37 12.50 19.58 1.39
CA TYR A 37 12.65 19.47 -0.06
C TYR A 37 13.50 18.26 -0.45
N ARG A 38 14.57 17.97 0.29
CA ARG A 38 15.37 16.75 0.07
C ARG A 38 14.54 15.50 0.27
N GLU A 39 13.63 15.49 1.24
CA GLU A 39 12.76 14.36 1.48
C GLU A 39 11.76 14.15 0.33
N LEU A 40 11.15 15.22 -0.17
CA LEU A 40 10.31 15.15 -1.37
C LEU A 40 11.12 14.67 -2.59
N ALA A 41 12.33 15.19 -2.81
CA ALA A 41 13.20 14.77 -3.90
C ALA A 41 13.53 13.26 -3.84
N ARG A 42 13.82 12.73 -2.64
CA ARG A 42 14.05 11.28 -2.45
C ARG A 42 12.83 10.45 -2.79
N GLN A 43 11.64 10.90 -2.40
CA GLN A 43 10.41 10.17 -2.71
C GLN A 43 10.04 10.24 -4.20
N ILE A 44 10.33 11.36 -4.88
CA ILE A 44 10.20 11.47 -6.35
C ILE A 44 11.15 10.48 -7.06
N ALA A 45 12.35 10.31 -6.51
CA ALA A 45 13.36 9.39 -7.05
C ALA A 45 13.23 7.94 -6.56
N ALA A 46 12.24 7.64 -5.70
CA ALA A 46 12.04 6.28 -5.20
C ALA A 46 11.65 5.33 -6.36
N PRO A 47 12.06 4.06 -6.32
CA PRO A 47 11.73 3.07 -7.37
C PRO A 47 10.25 2.67 -7.38
N ASP A 48 9.45 3.21 -6.47
CA ASP A 48 8.02 2.96 -6.33
C ASP A 48 7.22 3.52 -7.51
N ILE A 49 6.02 2.97 -7.71
CA ILE A 49 5.10 3.57 -8.67
C ILE A 49 4.66 4.94 -8.17
N VAL A 50 4.61 5.94 -9.06
CA VAL A 50 4.23 7.33 -8.71
C VAL A 50 2.90 7.41 -7.94
N LEU A 51 1.98 6.46 -8.20
CA LEU A 51 0.67 6.36 -7.54
C LEU A 51 0.74 6.05 -6.03
N GLN A 52 1.90 5.62 -5.52
CA GLN A 52 2.14 5.50 -4.08
C GLN A 52 2.50 6.84 -3.45
N LEU A 53 3.28 7.68 -4.15
CA LEU A 53 3.61 9.04 -3.70
C LEU A 53 2.40 9.98 -3.85
N VAL A 54 1.74 9.92 -4.99
CA VAL A 54 0.61 10.76 -5.37
C VAL A 54 -0.56 9.84 -5.71
N PRO A 55 -1.50 9.60 -4.78
CA PRO A 55 -2.67 8.79 -5.09
C PRO A 55 -3.55 9.51 -6.13
N HIS A 56 -4.39 8.77 -6.86
CA HIS A 56 -5.25 9.32 -7.91
C HIS A 56 -6.05 10.56 -7.46
N ARG A 57 -6.64 10.50 -6.25
CA ARG A 57 -7.38 11.62 -5.64
C ARG A 57 -6.58 12.89 -5.36
N ALA A 58 -5.24 12.84 -5.42
CA ALA A 58 -4.38 14.01 -5.24
C ALA A 58 -4.13 14.79 -6.54
N ILE A 59 -4.51 14.25 -7.70
CA ILE A 59 -4.26 14.88 -9.01
C ILE A 59 -4.91 16.26 -9.09
N GLU A 60 -6.21 16.36 -8.84
CA GLU A 60 -6.95 17.62 -8.92
C GLU A 60 -6.48 18.65 -7.87
N PRO A 61 -6.32 18.30 -6.57
CA PRO A 61 -5.72 19.20 -5.59
C PRO A 61 -4.32 19.73 -5.97
N LEU A 62 -3.50 18.94 -6.65
CA LEU A 62 -2.18 19.38 -7.11
C LEU A 62 -2.28 20.38 -8.28
N TYR A 63 -3.23 20.18 -9.21
CA TYR A 63 -3.49 21.17 -10.26
C TYR A 63 -4.06 22.47 -9.71
N GLU A 64 -5.00 22.40 -8.77
CA GLU A 64 -5.55 23.58 -8.09
C GLU A 64 -4.42 24.39 -7.43
N LEU A 65 -3.56 23.72 -6.68
CA LEU A 65 -2.40 24.33 -6.05
C LEU A 65 -1.46 24.98 -7.08
N SER A 66 -1.20 24.31 -8.21
CA SER A 66 -0.36 24.87 -9.26
C SER A 66 -0.96 26.11 -9.92
N ASN A 67 -2.28 26.16 -10.11
CA ASN A 67 -2.96 27.21 -10.87
C ASN A 67 -3.28 28.45 -10.02
N THR A 68 -3.72 28.21 -8.78
CA THR A 68 -4.26 29.26 -7.92
C THR A 68 -3.32 29.66 -6.80
N THR A 69 -2.28 28.83 -6.56
CA THR A 69 -1.47 28.84 -5.33
C THR A 69 -2.30 28.84 -4.04
N ALA A 70 -3.59 28.49 -4.13
CA ALA A 70 -4.47 28.40 -3.00
C ALA A 70 -4.07 27.19 -2.16
N ASP A 71 -4.05 27.42 -0.86
CA ASP A 71 -3.72 26.39 0.09
C ASP A 71 -4.82 25.32 0.14
N ASN A 72 -4.43 24.05 0.07
CA ASN A 72 -5.33 22.92 0.18
C ASN A 72 -4.91 22.06 1.38
N GLU A 73 -5.63 22.22 2.50
CA GLU A 73 -5.34 21.50 3.74
C GLU A 73 -5.41 19.97 3.58
N TRP A 74 -6.23 19.47 2.65
CA TRP A 74 -6.38 18.04 2.41
C TRP A 74 -5.18 17.44 1.68
N LEU A 75 -4.40 18.25 0.95
CA LEU A 75 -3.26 17.72 0.20
C LEU A 75 -2.22 17.06 1.11
N GLN A 76 -2.05 17.50 2.36
CA GLN A 76 -1.14 16.84 3.31
C GLN A 76 -1.61 15.45 3.73
N VAL A 77 -2.94 15.26 3.79
CA VAL A 77 -3.52 13.94 4.02
C VAL A 77 -3.27 13.07 2.79
N LEU A 78 -3.47 13.62 1.58
CA LEU A 78 -3.40 12.93 0.30
C LEU A 78 -1.99 12.54 -0.13
N CYS A 79 -1.07 13.50 -0.08
CA CYS A 79 0.34 13.39 -0.45
C CYS A 79 1.20 14.00 0.69
N PRO A 80 1.48 13.24 1.76
CA PRO A 80 2.24 13.72 2.91
C PRO A 80 3.57 14.40 2.58
N ALA A 81 4.29 13.89 1.58
CA ALA A 81 5.57 14.45 1.17
C ALA A 81 5.44 15.90 0.67
N PHE A 82 4.40 16.18 -0.13
CA PHE A 82 4.12 17.52 -0.61
C PHE A 82 3.43 18.38 0.46
N GLY A 83 2.57 17.78 1.27
CA GLY A 83 1.95 18.45 2.42
C GLY A 83 2.97 19.07 3.38
N ARG A 84 4.08 18.36 3.66
CA ARG A 84 5.20 18.90 4.45
C ARG A 84 5.79 20.15 3.84
N VAL A 85 5.96 20.18 2.51
CA VAL A 85 6.46 21.35 1.79
C VAL A 85 5.53 22.53 2.01
N LEU A 86 4.22 22.32 1.90
CA LEU A 86 3.26 23.39 2.15
C LEU A 86 3.31 23.86 3.60
N GLN A 87 3.38 22.93 4.56
CA GLN A 87 3.43 23.26 5.98
C GLN A 87 4.58 24.21 6.34
N VAL A 88 5.78 24.02 5.78
CA VAL A 88 6.93 24.92 6.05
C VAL A 88 6.79 26.31 5.42
N HIS A 89 5.94 26.46 4.40
CA HIS A 89 5.60 27.76 3.79
C HIS A 89 4.41 28.43 4.49
N ARG A 90 3.48 27.66 5.07
CA ARG A 90 2.36 28.19 5.87
C ARG A 90 2.82 28.93 7.14
N LEU A 91 4.01 28.60 7.63
CA LEU A 91 4.59 29.25 8.82
C LEU A 91 5.16 30.65 8.53
N GLU A 92 5.19 31.08 7.26
CA GLU A 92 5.60 32.44 6.91
C GLU A 92 4.50 33.47 7.25
N VAL A 93 4.93 34.70 7.54
CA VAL A 93 4.01 35.83 7.81
C VAL A 93 3.11 36.13 6.62
N THR A 94 3.61 35.91 5.40
CA THR A 94 2.86 36.00 4.15
C THR A 94 3.00 34.70 3.40
N TRP A 95 1.89 34.04 3.12
CA TRP A 95 1.87 32.83 2.30
C TRP A 95 2.52 33.08 0.94
N TYR A 96 3.55 32.31 0.62
CA TYR A 96 4.21 32.32 -0.68
C TYR A 96 4.69 30.92 -1.03
N LEU A 97 4.28 30.43 -2.20
CA LEU A 97 4.79 29.17 -2.76
C LEU A 97 5.70 29.50 -3.95
N PRO A 98 7.00 29.13 -3.90
CA PRO A 98 7.92 29.28 -5.01
C PRO A 98 7.34 28.73 -6.34
N PRO A 99 7.50 29.43 -7.47
CA PRO A 99 6.99 28.98 -8.77
C PRO A 99 7.47 27.57 -9.16
N GLU A 100 8.69 27.20 -8.79
CA GLU A 100 9.25 25.87 -9.06
C GLU A 100 8.49 24.77 -8.30
N LEU A 101 7.97 25.06 -7.10
CA LEU A 101 7.13 24.14 -6.34
C LEU A 101 5.72 24.04 -6.93
N ALA A 102 5.14 25.16 -7.38
CA ALA A 102 3.87 25.13 -8.10
C ALA A 102 3.97 24.30 -9.40
N GLN A 103 5.02 24.54 -10.20
CA GLN A 103 5.31 23.75 -11.40
C GLN A 103 5.53 22.27 -11.08
N LEU A 104 6.23 21.96 -9.97
CA LEU A 104 6.42 20.59 -9.51
C LEU A 104 5.09 19.92 -9.15
N ALA A 105 4.15 20.65 -8.54
CA ALA A 105 2.82 20.13 -8.24
C ALA A 105 2.07 19.71 -9.52
N SER A 106 2.04 20.56 -10.54
CA SER A 106 1.47 20.20 -11.85
C SER A 106 2.20 19.01 -12.47
N TRP A 107 3.53 19.00 -12.48
CA TRP A 107 4.31 17.90 -13.04
C TRP A 107 4.03 16.56 -12.36
N LEU A 108 3.87 16.56 -11.03
CA LEU A 108 3.47 15.38 -10.26
C LEU A 108 2.05 14.92 -10.63
N ALA A 109 1.11 15.87 -10.78
CA ALA A 109 -0.25 15.57 -11.22
C ALA A 109 -0.26 14.96 -12.63
N ASP A 110 0.45 15.57 -13.59
CA ASP A 110 0.58 15.11 -14.98
C ASP A 110 1.18 13.70 -15.06
N ARG A 111 2.28 13.48 -14.33
CA ARG A 111 2.94 12.16 -14.26
C ARG A 111 2.00 11.11 -13.68
N THR A 112 1.27 11.45 -12.62
CA THR A 112 0.33 10.55 -11.96
C THR A 112 -0.85 10.23 -12.86
N ALA A 113 -1.46 11.23 -13.49
CA ALA A 113 -2.55 11.06 -14.44
C ALA A 113 -2.11 10.21 -15.64
N THR A 114 -0.91 10.46 -16.18
CA THR A 114 -0.36 9.68 -17.29
C THR A 114 -0.19 8.21 -16.91
N VAL A 115 0.42 7.92 -15.76
CA VAL A 115 0.59 6.54 -15.30
C VAL A 115 -0.76 5.88 -15.01
N TYR A 116 -1.66 6.57 -14.31
CA TYR A 116 -2.99 6.05 -14.01
C TYR A 116 -3.76 5.71 -15.29
N ASN A 117 -3.85 6.63 -16.25
CA ASN A 117 -4.57 6.42 -17.51
C ASN A 117 -3.99 5.26 -18.33
N ARG A 118 -2.67 5.05 -18.30
CA ARG A 118 -2.02 3.89 -18.94
C ARG A 118 -2.37 2.56 -18.26
N LEU A 119 -2.73 2.55 -16.98
CA LEU A 119 -3.12 1.35 -16.25
C LEU A 119 -4.64 1.11 -16.28
N ALA A 120 -5.43 2.19 -16.22
CA ALA A 120 -6.90 2.22 -16.14
C ALA A 120 -7.61 1.92 -17.48
N ASN A 121 -7.13 0.89 -18.19
CA ASN A 121 -7.59 0.52 -19.53
C ASN A 121 -8.90 -0.29 -19.55
N HIS A 122 -9.45 -0.65 -18.39
CA HIS A 122 -10.64 -1.48 -18.28
C HIS A 122 -11.31 -1.27 -16.92
N ASP A 123 -12.62 -1.51 -16.87
CA ASP A 123 -13.41 -1.52 -15.64
C ASP A 123 -13.27 -2.82 -14.87
N PRO A 124 -13.39 -2.79 -13.53
CA PRO A 124 -13.50 -4.01 -12.75
C PRO A 124 -14.68 -4.85 -13.21
N ALA A 125 -14.63 -6.16 -12.92
CA ALA A 125 -15.78 -7.01 -13.16
C ALA A 125 -17.00 -6.48 -12.39
N PRO A 126 -18.21 -6.60 -12.96
CA PRO A 126 -19.42 -6.22 -12.25
C PRO A 126 -19.52 -7.04 -10.96
N VAL A 127 -20.07 -6.42 -9.91
CA VAL A 127 -20.39 -7.13 -8.68
C VAL A 127 -21.54 -8.08 -8.96
N ALA A 128 -21.31 -9.36 -8.77
CA ALA A 128 -22.32 -10.40 -8.92
C ALA A 128 -22.11 -11.47 -7.85
N SER A 129 -23.20 -12.08 -7.38
CA SER A 129 -23.09 -13.22 -6.48
C SER A 129 -22.40 -14.37 -7.21
N ILE A 130 -21.24 -14.81 -6.71
CA ILE A 130 -20.53 -15.95 -7.26
C ILE A 130 -20.88 -17.17 -6.40
N THR A 131 -21.33 -18.24 -7.04
CA THR A 131 -21.44 -19.55 -6.39
C THR A 131 -20.04 -20.10 -6.22
N GLU A 132 -19.65 -20.33 -4.96
CA GLU A 132 -18.35 -20.89 -4.63
C GLU A 132 -18.48 -22.35 -4.22
N GLU A 133 -17.41 -23.09 -4.46
CA GLU A 133 -17.23 -24.38 -3.85
C GLU A 133 -17.19 -24.25 -2.32
N PRO A 134 -17.63 -25.27 -1.57
CA PRO A 134 -17.60 -25.26 -0.11
C PRO A 134 -16.20 -24.92 0.41
N TRP A 135 -16.11 -23.98 1.34
CA TRP A 135 -14.82 -23.54 1.91
C TRP A 135 -14.04 -24.67 2.58
N GLN A 136 -14.72 -25.73 3.00
CA GLN A 136 -14.10 -26.95 3.54
C GLN A 136 -13.21 -27.66 2.50
N MET A 137 -13.58 -27.53 1.22
CA MET A 137 -12.85 -28.12 0.09
C MET A 137 -11.78 -27.17 -0.45
N THR A 138 -12.08 -25.88 -0.53
CA THR A 138 -11.16 -24.87 -1.09
C THR A 138 -10.18 -24.30 -0.07
N GLY A 139 -10.45 -24.54 1.23
CA GLY A 139 -9.73 -23.92 2.34
C GLY A 139 -9.86 -22.41 2.39
N THR A 140 -10.83 -21.84 1.66
CA THR A 140 -11.05 -20.40 1.52
C THR A 140 -12.36 -20.00 2.19
N CYS A 141 -12.28 -19.40 3.38
CA CYS A 141 -13.44 -19.03 4.18
C CYS A 141 -13.41 -17.53 4.49
N TYR A 142 -14.28 -16.77 3.83
CA TYR A 142 -14.50 -15.36 4.10
C TYR A 142 -15.91 -15.12 4.65
N GLY A 143 -16.02 -14.18 5.59
CA GLY A 143 -17.32 -13.69 6.06
C GLY A 143 -18.03 -12.82 5.03
N LEU A 144 -17.29 -12.31 4.05
CA LEU A 144 -17.82 -11.60 2.88
C LEU A 144 -18.07 -12.59 1.73
N PRO A 145 -19.20 -12.45 1.01
CA PRO A 145 -19.49 -13.29 -0.15
C PRO A 145 -18.48 -13.03 -1.27
N ALA A 146 -18.23 -14.04 -2.13
CA ALA A 146 -17.58 -13.75 -3.40
C ALA A 146 -18.50 -12.91 -4.29
N VAL A 147 -17.98 -11.76 -4.70
CA VAL A 147 -18.66 -10.76 -5.52
C VAL A 147 -18.05 -10.66 -6.93
N ARG A 148 -16.88 -11.26 -7.15
CA ARG A 148 -16.17 -11.30 -8.44
C ARG A 148 -15.29 -12.54 -8.52
N THR A 149 -14.99 -12.95 -9.75
CA THR A 149 -13.89 -13.88 -10.03
C THR A 149 -12.61 -13.09 -10.32
N ARG A 150 -11.46 -13.63 -9.89
CA ARG A 150 -10.15 -13.08 -10.23
C ARG A 150 -9.91 -13.32 -11.73
N ARG A 151 -9.70 -12.25 -12.48
CA ARG A 151 -9.41 -12.32 -13.92
C ARG A 151 -7.98 -12.81 -14.15
N VAL A 152 -7.76 -13.31 -15.36
CA VAL A 152 -6.43 -13.53 -15.93
C VAL A 152 -6.10 -12.29 -16.74
N TYR A 153 -4.93 -11.70 -16.52
CA TYR A 153 -4.50 -10.48 -17.22
C TYR A 153 -3.53 -10.86 -18.35
N PRO A 154 -3.97 -10.95 -19.63
CA PRO A 154 -3.15 -11.55 -20.70
C PRO A 154 -1.88 -10.77 -21.04
N LYS A 155 -1.85 -9.47 -20.69
CA LYS A 155 -0.68 -8.60 -20.88
C LYS A 155 0.45 -8.89 -19.89
N LEU A 156 0.16 -9.62 -18.82
CA LEU A 156 1.12 -10.01 -17.81
C LEU A 156 1.58 -11.43 -18.09
N GLN A 157 2.82 -11.54 -18.57
CA GLN A 157 3.47 -12.84 -18.69
C GLN A 157 3.42 -13.52 -17.32
N HIS A 158 3.06 -14.81 -17.30
CA HIS A 158 3.02 -15.63 -16.10
C HIS A 158 1.94 -15.31 -15.05
N ASP A 159 0.91 -14.51 -15.38
CA ASP A 159 -0.13 -14.11 -14.41
C ASP A 159 -0.91 -15.27 -13.76
N ASN A 160 -0.97 -16.42 -14.43
CA ASN A 160 -1.64 -17.64 -13.96
C ASN A 160 -0.68 -18.74 -13.51
N THR A 161 0.63 -18.53 -13.61
CA THR A 161 1.61 -19.54 -13.20
C THR A 161 2.07 -19.24 -11.78
N PRO A 162 2.02 -20.21 -10.85
CA PRO A 162 2.69 -20.11 -9.57
C PRO A 162 4.20 -20.02 -9.83
N THR A 163 4.77 -18.83 -9.79
CA THR A 163 6.22 -18.65 -9.95
C THR A 163 6.89 -18.71 -8.59
N ASP A 164 7.56 -19.84 -8.30
CA ASP A 164 8.51 -20.00 -7.19
C ASP A 164 9.74 -19.06 -7.33
N THR A 165 9.86 -18.35 -8.46
CA THR A 165 11.05 -17.63 -8.94
C THR A 165 10.97 -16.11 -8.82
N GLU A 166 9.97 -15.52 -8.16
CA GLU A 166 9.84 -14.05 -8.10
C GLU A 166 11.04 -13.34 -7.45
N ALA A 167 11.90 -14.04 -6.70
CA ALA A 167 13.03 -13.45 -5.98
C ALA A 167 14.13 -12.84 -6.87
N GLU A 168 14.32 -13.29 -8.12
CA GLU A 168 15.45 -12.83 -8.96
C GLU A 168 15.08 -11.71 -9.96
N GLN A 169 13.79 -11.50 -10.21
CA GLN A 169 13.29 -10.40 -11.07
C GLN A 169 12.57 -9.30 -10.27
N MET A 170 12.57 -9.40 -8.93
CA MET A 170 11.89 -8.48 -8.03
C MET A 170 12.58 -7.11 -8.03
N GLY A 171 11.76 -6.06 -8.01
CA GLY A 171 12.23 -4.70 -7.76
C GLY A 171 13.04 -4.60 -6.45
N ASP A 172 13.57 -3.42 -6.17
CA ASP A 172 14.60 -3.21 -5.16
C ASP A 172 14.29 -3.69 -3.72
N CYS A 173 13.02 -3.95 -3.37
CA CYS A 173 12.60 -4.43 -2.06
C CYS A 173 12.63 -5.96 -1.94
N ASN A 174 13.73 -6.49 -1.37
CA ASN A 174 13.91 -7.92 -1.11
C ASN A 174 13.52 -8.28 0.33
N LYS A 175 12.22 -8.35 0.63
CA LYS A 175 11.76 -9.00 1.86
C LYS A 175 12.18 -10.48 1.79
N PHE A 176 12.66 -11.05 2.90
CA PHE A 176 13.25 -12.38 3.04
C PHE A 176 12.38 -13.53 2.47
N PHE A 177 12.39 -13.71 1.15
CA PHE A 177 11.76 -14.86 0.48
C PHE A 177 12.51 -16.17 0.79
N LYS A 178 13.75 -16.06 1.29
CA LYS A 178 14.68 -17.19 1.50
C LYS A 178 14.28 -18.17 2.61
N THR A 179 13.27 -17.86 3.43
CA THR A 179 12.94 -18.70 4.61
C THR A 179 11.81 -19.70 4.36
N TYR A 180 10.88 -19.43 3.43
CA TYR A 180 9.66 -20.23 3.28
C TYR A 180 9.81 -21.44 2.35
N SER A 181 10.69 -21.39 1.34
CA SER A 181 10.78 -22.43 0.30
C SER A 181 11.53 -23.71 0.71
N ARG A 182 12.22 -23.76 1.86
CA ARG A 182 13.13 -24.89 2.18
C ARG A 182 12.46 -26.15 2.73
N ASN A 183 11.25 -26.05 3.30
CA ASN A 183 10.73 -27.13 4.15
C ASN A 183 9.55 -27.95 3.60
N LYS A 184 9.07 -27.69 2.37
CA LYS A 184 7.95 -28.44 1.73
C LYS A 184 6.69 -28.61 2.61
N LEU A 185 6.47 -27.72 3.57
CA LEU A 185 5.22 -27.64 4.34
C LEU A 185 4.22 -26.77 3.56
N ALA A 186 2.92 -26.93 3.82
CA ALA A 186 1.88 -26.08 3.21
C ALA A 186 2.29 -24.60 3.28
N GLY A 187 2.13 -23.89 2.15
CA GLY A 187 2.60 -22.51 1.93
C GLY A 187 2.12 -21.46 2.93
N GLY A 188 1.11 -21.77 3.75
CA GLY A 188 0.70 -20.97 4.89
C GLY A 188 -0.81 -20.81 5.01
N ILE A 189 -1.23 -19.86 5.84
CA ILE A 189 -2.63 -19.40 5.94
C ILE A 189 -2.58 -17.89 5.80
N LEU A 190 -3.22 -17.34 4.77
CA LEU A 190 -3.46 -15.91 4.69
C LEU A 190 -4.71 -15.60 5.49
N VAL A 191 -4.67 -14.55 6.32
CA VAL A 191 -5.82 -14.08 7.08
C VAL A 191 -6.02 -12.60 6.82
N LEU A 192 -7.25 -12.21 6.49
CA LEU A 192 -7.65 -10.81 6.44
C LEU A 192 -8.19 -10.38 7.80
N TRP A 193 -7.61 -9.33 8.34
CA TRP A 193 -8.00 -8.74 9.61
C TRP A 193 -8.59 -7.35 9.36
N CYS A 194 -9.62 -6.98 10.12
CA CYS A 194 -10.00 -5.57 10.23
C CYS A 194 -9.12 -4.87 11.28
N THR A 195 -9.23 -3.56 11.35
CA THR A 195 -8.48 -2.69 12.28
C THR A 195 -8.78 -2.98 13.76
N HIS A 196 -9.90 -3.64 14.06
CA HIS A 196 -10.27 -4.10 15.39
C HIS A 196 -9.71 -5.48 15.74
N SER A 197 -8.85 -6.06 14.90
CA SER A 197 -8.32 -7.43 15.01
C SER A 197 -9.39 -8.52 14.92
N ILE A 198 -10.51 -8.26 14.24
CA ILE A 198 -11.51 -9.28 13.87
C ILE A 198 -11.07 -9.92 12.55
N CYS A 199 -11.04 -11.25 12.51
CA CYS A 199 -10.81 -12.03 11.30
C CYS A 199 -12.01 -11.87 10.36
N LEU A 200 -11.78 -11.27 9.20
CA LEU A 200 -12.76 -11.15 8.11
C LEU A 200 -12.82 -12.43 7.27
N GLY A 201 -11.75 -13.23 7.32
CA GLY A 201 -11.66 -14.52 6.66
C GLY A 201 -10.22 -14.94 6.44
N PHE A 202 -10.05 -16.15 5.92
CA PHE A 202 -8.75 -16.73 5.62
C PHE A 202 -8.81 -17.59 4.37
N HIS A 203 -7.64 -17.86 3.79
CA HIS A 203 -7.50 -19.00 2.90
C HIS A 203 -6.17 -19.73 3.12
N THR A 204 -6.20 -21.05 2.88
CA THR A 204 -5.00 -21.89 2.92
C THR A 204 -4.16 -21.68 1.67
N ILE A 205 -2.87 -21.46 1.84
CA ILE A 205 -1.93 -21.28 0.75
C ILE A 205 -1.20 -22.61 0.53
N PRO A 206 -1.33 -23.25 -0.64
CA PRO A 206 -0.75 -24.56 -0.87
C PRO A 206 0.77 -24.53 -1.07
N ILE A 207 1.32 -23.49 -1.71
CA ILE A 207 2.73 -23.45 -2.14
C ILE A 207 3.53 -22.35 -1.43
N ALA A 208 3.23 -21.07 -1.70
CA ALA A 208 3.91 -19.93 -1.08
C ALA A 208 2.96 -18.72 -1.07
N GLU A 209 2.99 -17.95 0.02
CA GLU A 209 2.25 -16.69 0.10
C GLU A 209 2.79 -15.70 -0.94
N GLY A 210 1.89 -15.15 -1.75
CA GLY A 210 2.22 -14.15 -2.74
C GLY A 210 1.26 -12.96 -2.75
N ARG A 211 1.63 -11.95 -3.53
CA ARG A 211 0.79 -10.76 -3.78
C ARG A 211 -0.58 -11.12 -4.36
N ASN A 212 -0.64 -12.21 -5.12
CA ASN A 212 -1.88 -12.72 -5.70
C ASN A 212 -2.91 -13.12 -4.64
N ASP A 213 -2.47 -13.69 -3.53
CA ASP A 213 -3.35 -14.16 -2.46
C ASP A 213 -4.08 -12.97 -1.82
N VAL A 214 -3.32 -11.94 -1.44
CA VAL A 214 -3.86 -10.70 -0.87
C VAL A 214 -4.74 -9.96 -1.88
N PHE A 215 -4.25 -9.80 -3.13
CA PHE A 215 -5.01 -9.18 -4.21
C PHE A 215 -6.34 -9.89 -4.45
N SER A 216 -6.32 -11.22 -4.59
CA SER A 216 -7.50 -12.03 -4.87
C SER A 216 -8.49 -11.94 -3.72
N ALA A 217 -8.02 -12.02 -2.49
CA ALA A 217 -8.86 -11.86 -1.30
C ALA A 217 -9.57 -10.50 -1.27
N ILE A 218 -8.90 -9.41 -1.66
CA ILE A 218 -9.53 -8.09 -1.67
C ILE A 218 -10.47 -7.93 -2.88
N TYR A 219 -10.01 -8.28 -4.08
CA TYR A 219 -10.75 -8.06 -5.32
C TYR A 219 -12.03 -8.89 -5.43
N THR A 220 -11.97 -10.16 -4.97
CA THR A 220 -13.09 -11.10 -5.08
C THR A 220 -14.13 -10.93 -3.99
N ARG A 221 -13.79 -10.30 -2.85
CA ARG A 221 -14.66 -10.23 -1.66
C ARG A 221 -15.27 -8.86 -1.41
N PHE A 222 -14.56 -7.80 -1.79
CA PHE A 222 -15.02 -6.44 -1.51
C PHE A 222 -15.72 -5.85 -2.76
N PRO A 223 -16.97 -5.39 -2.66
CA PRO A 223 -17.62 -4.69 -3.77
C PRO A 223 -16.88 -3.42 -4.19
N GLN A 224 -16.24 -2.75 -3.25
CA GLN A 224 -15.39 -1.58 -3.47
C GLN A 224 -14.07 -1.81 -2.76
N ALA A 225 -12.96 -1.43 -3.39
CA ALA A 225 -11.66 -1.56 -2.77
C ALA A 225 -11.61 -0.78 -1.44
N PRO A 226 -10.98 -1.34 -0.40
CA PRO A 226 -10.74 -0.60 0.84
C PRO A 226 -9.97 0.69 0.55
N ASP A 227 -10.26 1.76 1.28
CA ASP A 227 -9.51 3.01 1.19
C ASP A 227 -8.04 2.83 1.60
N VAL A 228 -7.78 1.87 2.49
CA VAL A 228 -6.46 1.58 3.06
C VAL A 228 -6.29 0.08 3.20
N VAL A 229 -5.15 -0.42 2.73
CA VAL A 229 -4.67 -1.78 2.93
C VAL A 229 -3.34 -1.69 3.65
N VAL A 230 -3.27 -2.21 4.87
CA VAL A 230 -2.02 -2.33 5.62
C VAL A 230 -1.49 -3.75 5.44
N TYR A 231 -0.26 -3.87 4.93
CA TYR A 231 0.37 -5.15 4.65
C TYR A 231 1.88 -5.02 4.72
N ASP A 232 2.59 -6.02 5.24
CA ASP A 232 4.04 -5.95 5.38
C ASP A 232 4.76 -5.73 4.04
N PHE A 233 4.27 -6.32 2.95
CA PHE A 233 4.81 -6.19 1.60
C PHE A 233 3.94 -5.27 0.72
N ALA A 234 3.28 -4.29 1.34
CA ALA A 234 2.42 -3.31 0.68
C ALA A 234 3.10 -2.55 -0.47
N CYS A 235 4.41 -2.30 -0.35
CA CYS A 235 5.18 -1.61 -1.39
C CYS A 235 5.13 -2.32 -2.75
N GLN A 236 5.07 -3.66 -2.76
CA GLN A 236 4.97 -4.47 -3.97
C GLN A 236 3.54 -4.90 -4.28
N LEU A 237 2.65 -4.94 -3.28
CA LEU A 237 1.22 -5.16 -3.49
C LEU A 237 0.58 -4.01 -4.27
N ALA A 238 1.01 -2.76 -4.04
CA ALA A 238 0.47 -1.59 -4.73
C ALA A 238 0.64 -1.66 -6.26
N PRO A 239 1.87 -1.78 -6.82
CA PRO A 239 2.04 -1.93 -8.26
C PRO A 239 1.38 -3.21 -8.78
N TYR A 240 1.43 -4.32 -8.03
CA TYR A 240 0.76 -5.57 -8.41
C TYR A 240 -0.75 -5.38 -8.63
N SER A 241 -1.40 -4.64 -7.72
CA SER A 241 -2.84 -4.38 -7.74
C SER A 241 -3.21 -3.36 -8.79
N LEU A 242 -2.44 -2.26 -8.92
CA LEU A 242 -2.72 -1.20 -9.89
C LEU A 242 -2.50 -1.64 -11.33
N VAL A 243 -1.50 -2.47 -11.61
CA VAL A 243 -1.27 -3.00 -12.97
C VAL A 243 -2.42 -3.93 -13.42
N ARG A 244 -3.09 -4.57 -12.47
CA ARG A 244 -4.20 -5.49 -12.72
C ARG A 244 -5.55 -4.78 -12.73
N GLU A 245 -5.85 -3.96 -11.74
CA GLU A 245 -7.19 -3.41 -11.50
C GLU A 245 -7.13 -1.93 -11.06
N ALA A 246 -6.47 -1.08 -11.87
CA ALA A 246 -6.24 0.33 -11.54
C ALA A 246 -7.53 1.11 -11.20
N ARG A 247 -8.63 0.89 -11.93
CA ARG A 247 -9.91 1.59 -11.67
C ARG A 247 -10.51 1.19 -10.32
N TYR A 248 -10.38 -0.08 -9.94
CA TYR A 248 -10.87 -0.58 -8.67
C TYR A 248 -10.03 -0.06 -7.49
N PHE A 249 -8.71 -0.10 -7.61
CA PHE A 249 -7.77 0.33 -6.57
C PHE A 249 -7.37 1.81 -6.64
N ALA A 250 -8.04 2.62 -7.47
CA ALA A 250 -7.63 4.00 -7.76
C ALA A 250 -7.42 4.86 -6.50
N ASN A 251 -8.27 4.64 -5.51
CA ASN A 251 -8.29 5.40 -4.26
C ASN A 251 -7.73 4.63 -3.06
N THR A 252 -7.25 3.41 -3.27
CA THR A 252 -6.68 2.56 -2.22
C THR A 252 -5.24 2.97 -1.92
N ARG A 253 -4.95 3.23 -0.64
CA ARG A 253 -3.57 3.36 -0.14
C ARG A 253 -3.05 2.02 0.33
N PHE A 254 -1.86 1.68 -0.10
CA PHE A 254 -1.12 0.51 0.37
C PHE A 254 -0.03 0.96 1.31
N LEU A 255 -0.13 0.57 2.59
CA LEU A 255 0.76 1.02 3.65
C LEU A 255 1.48 -0.17 4.28
N ILE A 256 2.79 -0.03 4.45
CA ILE A 256 3.64 -0.95 5.19
C ILE A 256 3.31 -0.78 6.67
N ASP A 257 3.05 -1.90 7.34
CA ASP A 257 2.88 -1.97 8.79
C ASP A 257 4.14 -1.44 9.51
N GLU A 258 3.92 -0.71 10.61
CA GLU A 258 4.99 -0.06 11.37
C GLU A 258 5.97 -1.06 11.97
N PHE A 259 5.52 -2.27 12.33
CA PHE A 259 6.38 -3.30 12.88
C PHE A 259 7.45 -3.76 11.88
N HIS A 260 7.08 -3.82 10.60
CA HIS A 260 7.92 -4.33 9.51
C HIS A 260 8.68 -3.21 8.78
N ALA A 261 8.39 -1.94 9.07
CA ALA A 261 8.99 -0.80 8.38
C ALA A 261 10.53 -0.84 8.31
N ARG A 262 11.21 -1.39 9.33
CA ARG A 262 12.68 -1.47 9.38
C ARG A 262 13.27 -2.38 8.30
N ASP A 263 12.49 -3.34 7.81
CA ASP A 263 12.92 -4.28 6.76
C ASP A 263 12.83 -3.67 5.35
N HIS A 264 12.29 -2.45 5.24
CA HIS A 264 12.05 -1.74 3.98
C HIS A 264 13.02 -0.56 3.79
N SER A 265 14.30 -0.84 3.57
CA SER A 265 15.33 0.21 3.46
C SER A 265 15.35 0.97 2.12
N LYS A 266 14.78 0.39 1.06
CA LYS A 266 14.78 0.98 -0.30
C LYS A 266 13.42 1.48 -0.78
N CYS A 267 12.37 1.30 0.01
CA CYS A 267 11.04 1.77 -0.33
C CYS A 267 10.91 3.27 -0.05
N GLY A 268 10.17 3.98 -0.89
CA GLY A 268 9.83 5.37 -0.70
C GLY A 268 8.92 5.57 0.51
N GLN A 269 9.16 6.64 1.26
CA GLN A 269 8.48 6.90 2.53
C GLN A 269 6.95 7.04 2.39
N ALA A 270 6.44 7.30 1.19
CA ALA A 270 5.00 7.41 0.92
C ALA A 270 4.22 6.11 1.22
N CYS A 271 4.85 4.95 1.13
CA CYS A 271 4.20 3.67 1.43
C CYS A 271 4.27 3.26 2.90
N PHE A 272 4.79 4.08 3.81
CA PHE A 272 4.91 3.74 5.23
C PHE A 272 3.74 4.30 6.03
N ALA A 273 3.09 3.45 6.84
CA ALA A 273 1.97 3.90 7.67
C ALA A 273 2.37 5.05 8.63
N SER A 274 3.55 4.95 9.26
CA SER A 274 4.10 5.95 10.18
C SER A 274 4.27 7.34 9.55
N ASN A 275 4.53 7.41 8.24
CA ASN A 275 4.61 8.67 7.51
C ASN A 275 3.21 9.30 7.34
N VAL A 276 2.22 8.48 6.97
CA VAL A 276 0.83 8.93 6.76
C VAL A 276 0.16 9.32 8.09
N MET A 277 0.44 8.61 9.18
CA MET A 277 -0.10 8.89 10.52
C MET A 277 0.22 10.29 11.04
N GLN A 278 1.27 10.94 10.52
CA GLN A 278 1.59 12.32 10.87
C GLN A 278 0.50 13.30 10.42
N TYR A 279 -0.26 12.95 9.38
CA TYR A 279 -1.23 13.83 8.73
C TYR A 279 -2.66 13.28 8.69
N ASP A 280 -2.86 11.97 8.82
CA ASP A 280 -4.18 11.33 8.78
C ASP A 280 -4.52 10.70 10.13
N GLU A 281 -5.36 11.37 10.92
CA GLU A 281 -5.79 10.91 12.25
C GLU A 281 -6.51 9.57 12.19
N ARG A 282 -7.21 9.27 11.09
CA ARG A 282 -7.90 7.99 10.91
C ARG A 282 -6.92 6.83 10.87
N ILE A 283 -5.76 7.03 10.25
CA ILE A 283 -4.70 6.01 10.22
C ILE A 283 -4.01 5.92 11.57
N ARG A 284 -3.78 7.06 12.23
CA ARG A 284 -3.18 7.12 13.57
C ARG A 284 -4.02 6.39 14.63
N ALA A 285 -5.34 6.45 14.51
CA ALA A 285 -6.27 5.77 15.41
C ALA A 285 -6.39 4.26 15.14
N VAL A 286 -5.87 3.77 14.01
CA VAL A 286 -5.97 2.36 13.61
C VAL A 286 -4.77 1.57 14.12
N ASN A 287 -5.04 0.35 14.58
CA ASN A 287 -4.00 -0.64 14.86
C ASN A 287 -3.42 -1.18 13.54
N THR A 288 -2.34 -0.55 13.07
CA THR A 288 -1.56 -0.98 11.88
C THR A 288 -0.98 -2.39 12.04
N SER A 289 -0.70 -2.80 13.27
CA SER A 289 -0.18 -4.13 13.62
C SER A 289 -1.27 -5.15 13.98
N ALA A 290 -2.54 -4.88 13.63
CA ALA A 290 -3.63 -5.83 13.86
C ALA A 290 -3.37 -7.17 13.17
N GLY A 291 -2.79 -7.13 11.96
CA GLY A 291 -2.35 -8.32 11.24
C GLY A 291 -1.28 -9.11 11.99
N GLU A 292 -0.26 -8.44 12.52
CA GLU A 292 0.82 -9.08 13.27
C GLU A 292 0.32 -9.74 14.57
N CYS A 293 -0.53 -9.03 15.33
CA CYS A 293 -1.17 -9.58 16.51
C CYS A 293 -2.04 -10.82 16.19
N GLY A 294 -2.79 -10.76 15.09
CA GLY A 294 -3.57 -11.88 14.59
C GLY A 294 -2.69 -13.07 14.17
N ASN A 295 -1.60 -12.80 13.46
CA ASN A 295 -0.63 -13.79 13.00
C ASN A 295 0.09 -14.48 14.17
N GLN A 296 0.43 -13.74 15.23
CA GLN A 296 0.91 -14.33 16.48
C GLN A 296 -0.13 -15.29 17.10
N GLY A 297 -1.41 -14.94 17.01
CA GLY A 297 -2.53 -15.82 17.36
C GLY A 297 -2.52 -17.11 16.54
N ILE A 298 -2.36 -17.01 15.23
CA ILE A 298 -2.27 -18.16 14.31
C ILE A 298 -1.05 -19.03 14.58
N GLY A 299 0.05 -18.43 15.00
CA GLY A 299 1.25 -19.15 15.46
C GLY A 299 0.94 -20.20 16.54
N ARG A 300 -0.11 -20.02 17.35
CA ARG A 300 -0.52 -20.95 18.42
C ARG A 300 -1.08 -22.26 17.88
N ILE A 301 -1.74 -22.23 16.72
CA ILE A 301 -2.33 -23.43 16.10
C ILE A 301 -1.43 -24.07 15.06
N ARG A 302 -0.35 -23.39 14.65
CA ARG A 302 0.57 -23.84 13.59
C ARG A 302 1.02 -25.29 13.76
N LYS A 303 1.45 -25.68 14.97
CA LYS A 303 1.91 -27.04 15.25
C LYS A 303 0.78 -28.05 15.11
N SER A 304 -0.38 -27.78 15.71
CA SER A 304 -1.55 -28.67 15.61
C SER A 304 -1.99 -28.87 14.17
N VAL A 305 -2.12 -27.78 13.40
CA VAL A 305 -2.51 -27.79 11.99
C VAL A 305 -1.52 -28.61 11.15
N SER A 306 -0.22 -28.53 11.44
CA SER A 306 0.81 -29.27 10.67
C SER A 306 0.72 -30.79 10.77
N TYR A 307 0.00 -31.34 11.76
CA TYR A 307 -0.24 -32.78 11.92
C TYR A 307 -1.64 -33.22 11.45
N MET A 308 -2.47 -32.29 10.97
CA MET A 308 -3.81 -32.59 10.49
C MET A 308 -3.78 -32.85 8.98
N ASN A 309 -4.72 -33.67 8.49
CA ASN A 309 -5.01 -33.65 7.06
C ASN A 309 -5.66 -32.31 6.67
N TYR A 310 -5.69 -32.04 5.37
CA TYR A 310 -6.14 -30.74 4.84
C TYR A 310 -7.54 -30.33 5.32
N GLU A 311 -8.52 -31.23 5.23
CA GLU A 311 -9.89 -30.95 5.64
C GLU A 311 -9.99 -30.62 7.13
N HIS A 312 -9.33 -31.40 7.99
CA HIS A 312 -9.31 -31.13 9.43
C HIS A 312 -8.58 -29.83 9.77
N ALA A 313 -7.48 -29.53 9.07
CA ALA A 313 -6.75 -28.27 9.22
C ALA A 313 -7.65 -27.05 8.89
N VAL A 314 -8.43 -27.12 7.82
CA VAL A 314 -9.36 -26.08 7.39
C VAL A 314 -10.48 -25.88 8.42
N LEU A 315 -11.12 -26.97 8.86
CA LEU A 315 -12.17 -26.93 9.89
C LEU A 315 -11.64 -26.39 11.23
N TYR A 316 -10.47 -26.85 11.67
CA TYR A 316 -9.85 -26.41 12.91
C TYR A 316 -9.47 -24.93 12.87
N THR A 317 -8.92 -24.47 11.74
CA THR A 317 -8.61 -23.05 11.52
C THR A 317 -9.87 -22.20 11.62
N LYS A 318 -10.97 -22.62 10.98
CA LYS A 318 -12.24 -21.90 11.08
C LYS A 318 -12.75 -21.82 12.52
N ALA A 319 -12.77 -22.95 13.24
CA ALA A 319 -13.20 -22.98 14.63
C ALA A 319 -12.34 -22.05 15.52
N PHE A 320 -11.02 -22.05 15.30
CA PHE A 320 -10.11 -21.15 15.99
C PHE A 320 -10.45 -19.68 15.72
N MET A 321 -10.69 -19.31 14.45
CA MET A 321 -11.05 -17.95 14.06
C MET A 321 -12.39 -17.50 14.66
N ASP A 322 -13.37 -18.39 14.76
CA ASP A 322 -14.66 -18.08 15.37
C ASP A 322 -14.53 -17.79 16.86
N VAL A 323 -13.73 -18.60 17.55
CA VAL A 323 -13.41 -18.36 18.97
C VAL A 323 -12.66 -17.05 19.14
N TRP A 324 -11.66 -16.77 18.28
CA TRP A 324 -10.92 -15.52 18.26
C TRP A 324 -11.86 -14.32 18.11
N ASN A 325 -12.70 -14.33 17.07
CA ASN A 325 -13.65 -13.26 16.78
C ASN A 325 -14.61 -13.03 17.95
N ARG A 326 -15.11 -14.11 18.57
CA ARG A 326 -15.97 -14.00 19.75
C ARG A 326 -15.23 -13.37 20.94
N MET A 327 -13.96 -13.71 21.15
CA MET A 327 -13.15 -13.13 22.22
C MET A 327 -12.88 -11.64 21.99
N VAL A 328 -12.55 -11.26 20.75
CA VAL A 328 -12.33 -9.86 20.37
C VAL A 328 -13.62 -9.06 20.51
N ALA A 329 -14.76 -9.55 19.99
CA ALA A 329 -16.05 -8.90 20.13
C ALA A 329 -16.43 -8.64 21.60
N ARG A 330 -16.20 -9.62 22.47
CA ARG A 330 -16.42 -9.45 23.93
C ARG A 330 -15.50 -8.41 24.56
N ARG A 331 -14.25 -8.31 24.11
CA ARG A 331 -13.31 -7.30 24.60
C ARG A 331 -13.77 -5.90 24.20
N ILE A 332 -14.20 -5.74 22.95
CA ILE A 332 -14.73 -4.46 22.42
C ILE A 332 -15.99 -4.06 23.19
N ALA A 333 -16.94 -4.98 23.39
CA ALA A 333 -18.17 -4.71 24.16
C ALA A 333 -17.87 -4.19 25.58
N ARG A 334 -16.94 -4.85 26.29
CA ARG A 334 -16.51 -4.41 27.63
C ARG A 334 -15.87 -3.02 27.64
N GLN A 335 -15.09 -2.69 26.61
CA GLN A 335 -14.48 -1.35 26.48
C GLN A 335 -15.52 -0.27 26.19
N GLN A 336 -16.65 -0.64 25.57
CA GLN A 336 -17.77 0.23 25.27
C GLN A 336 -18.80 0.30 26.41
N GLY A 337 -18.56 -0.37 27.55
CA GLY A 337 -19.46 -0.37 28.69
C GLY A 337 -20.74 -1.20 28.49
N VAL A 338 -20.71 -2.16 27.57
CA VAL A 338 -21.81 -3.11 27.26
C VAL A 338 -21.52 -4.49 27.83
#